data_AF-A0A7J2IF12-F1
#
_entry.id   AF-A0A7J2IF12-F1
#
_cell.length_a   1.000
_cell.length_b   1.000
_cell.length_c   1.000
_cell.angle_alpha   90.00
_cell.angle_beta   90.00
_cell.angle_gamma   90.00
#
_symmetry.space_group_name_H-M   'P 1'
#
loop_
_entity.id
_entity.type
_entity.pdbx_description
1 polymer ?
#
loop_
_entity_poly.entity_id
_entity_poly.type
_entity_poly.pdbx_seq_one_letter_code
_entity_poly.pdbx_strand_id
1 'polypeptide(L)'
;MFLIGLSNFLPTTTAINIEDLKPGMILAEKIKSDDRIISSTTGGITADEIELINKLYAENKLKSNLIRIQQTLPFAPFLFLGVLLTYLCQGDLVVFLKILFKS
;
A
#
# COMPACT_ATOMS: atom_id res chain seq x y z
N MET A 1 -14.89 3.47 -11.04
CA MET A 1 -14.62 4.83 -10.53
C MET A 1 -14.68 4.93 -9.00
N PHE A 2 -15.46 4.10 -8.30
CA PHE A 2 -15.58 4.10 -6.82
C PHE A 2 -14.28 3.73 -6.07
N LEU A 3 -13.46 2.82 -6.63
CA LEU A 3 -12.22 2.35 -5.97
C LEU A 3 -11.09 3.40 -5.94
N ILE A 4 -11.09 4.38 -6.84
CA ILE A 4 -10.05 5.43 -6.92
C ILE A 4 -10.24 6.46 -5.79
N GLY A 5 -11.47 6.65 -5.29
CA GLY A 5 -11.74 7.53 -4.15
C GLY A 5 -11.26 6.95 -2.82
N LEU A 6 -11.33 5.62 -2.66
CA LEU A 6 -10.94 4.94 -1.41
C LEU A 6 -9.43 4.92 -1.19
N SER A 7 -8.62 4.91 -2.26
CA SER A 7 -7.15 4.90 -2.16
C SER A 7 -6.56 6.18 -1.57
N ASN A 8 -7.31 7.29 -1.57
CA ASN A 8 -6.93 8.52 -0.88
C ASN A 8 -7.25 8.47 0.62
N PHE A 9 -8.20 7.61 1.03
CA PHE A 9 -8.63 7.50 2.43
C PHE A 9 -7.79 6.48 3.23
N LEU A 10 -7.29 5.44 2.56
CA LEU A 10 -6.38 4.46 3.17
C LEU A 10 -4.96 4.67 2.62
N PRO A 11 -3.98 5.10 3.43
CA PRO A 11 -2.61 5.23 2.96
C PRO A 11 -2.08 3.84 2.61
N THR A 12 -1.97 3.56 1.31
CA THR A 12 -1.39 2.31 0.80
C THR A 12 0.13 2.36 0.72
N THR A 13 0.72 3.49 1.12
CA THR A 13 2.16 3.71 1.13
C THR A 13 2.62 4.27 2.47
N THR A 14 3.72 3.76 2.98
CA THR A 14 4.33 4.20 4.23
C THR A 14 5.80 4.49 4.02
N ALA A 15 6.27 5.59 4.60
CA ALA A 15 7.69 5.94 4.62
C ALA A 15 8.38 5.16 5.73
N ILE A 16 9.41 4.39 5.37
CA ILE A 16 10.28 3.65 6.30
C ILE A 16 11.72 4.09 6.10
N ASN A 17 12.54 3.98 7.15
CA ASN A 17 13.97 4.25 7.03
C ASN A 17 14.66 3.16 6.22
N ILE A 18 15.81 3.50 5.62
CA ILE A 18 16.61 2.54 4.85
C ILE A 18 17.10 1.38 5.72
N GLU A 19 17.41 1.65 6.99
CA GLU A 19 17.85 0.65 7.97
C GLU A 19 16.76 -0.38 8.33
N ASP A 20 15.50 0.01 8.20
CA ASP A 20 14.34 -0.82 8.55
C ASP A 20 13.84 -1.67 7.37
N LEU A 21 14.47 -1.56 6.19
CA LEU A 21 14.10 -2.32 5.01
C LEU A 21 14.38 -3.82 5.19
N LYS A 22 13.36 -4.62 4.88
CA LYS A 22 13.46 -6.09 4.92
C LYS A 22 13.24 -6.69 3.53
N PRO A 23 13.88 -7.83 3.23
CA PRO A 23 13.61 -8.57 2.00
C PRO A 23 12.12 -8.92 1.90
N GLY A 24 11.57 -8.84 0.69
CA GLY A 24 10.16 -9.09 0.39
C GLY A 24 9.25 -7.87 0.51
N MET A 25 9.74 -6.74 1.05
CA MET A 25 8.97 -5.48 1.01
C MET A 25 8.82 -4.97 -0.42
N ILE A 26 7.72 -4.31 -0.73
CA ILE A 26 7.44 -3.74 -2.07
C ILE A 26 7.68 -2.23 -1.99
N LEU A 27 8.59 -1.70 -2.81
CA LEU A 27 8.77 -0.27 -3.05
C LEU A 27 7.56 0.34 -3.76
N ALA A 28 7.10 1.46 -3.26
CA ALA A 28 6.12 2.32 -3.92
C ALA A 28 6.76 3.30 -4.91
N GLU A 29 8.10 3.40 -4.91
CA GLU A 29 8.86 4.32 -5.76
C GLU A 29 10.00 3.62 -6.50
N LYS A 30 10.39 4.18 -7.64
CA LYS A 30 11.51 3.67 -8.43
C LYS A 30 12.79 4.37 -8.01
N ILE A 31 13.79 3.58 -7.63
CA ILE A 31 15.12 4.10 -7.29
C ILE A 31 16.01 3.88 -8.50
N LYS A 32 16.52 4.97 -9.09
CA LYS A 32 17.45 4.90 -10.23
C LYS A 32 18.88 5.01 -9.72
N SER A 33 19.65 3.96 -9.93
CA SER A 33 21.11 3.96 -9.85
C SER A 33 21.71 4.14 -11.26
N ASP A 34 22.96 4.59 -11.36
CA ASP A 34 23.66 4.92 -12.62
C ASP A 34 23.49 3.84 -13.70
N ASP A 35 23.52 2.56 -13.29
CA ASP A 35 23.47 1.42 -14.21
C ASP A 35 22.25 0.51 -13.99
N ARG A 36 21.40 0.78 -12.98
CA ARG A 36 20.28 -0.11 -12.60
C ARG A 36 19.06 0.65 -12.08
N ILE A 37 17.87 0.23 -12.51
CA ILE A 37 16.59 0.71 -11.95
C ILE A 37 16.10 -0.34 -10.96
N ILE A 38 16.06 0.02 -9.68
CA ILE A 38 15.47 -0.81 -8.64
C ILE A 38 13.99 -0.45 -8.56
N SER A 39 13.13 -1.37 -8.99
CA SER A 39 11.68 -1.26 -8.87
C SER A 39 11.07 -2.62 -8.60
N SER A 40 10.55 -2.81 -7.40
CA SER A 40 9.84 -4.03 -7.03
C SER A 40 8.36 -3.88 -7.38
N THR A 41 7.99 -4.07 -8.65
CA THR A 41 6.57 -4.05 -9.05
C THR A 41 5.87 -5.37 -8.72
N THR A 42 6.60 -6.48 -8.63
CA THR A 42 5.98 -7.81 -8.60
C THR A 42 6.66 -8.84 -7.67
N GLY A 43 7.89 -8.61 -7.22
CA GLY A 43 8.68 -9.61 -6.47
C GLY A 43 9.11 -9.23 -5.06
N GLY A 44 8.78 -8.02 -4.60
CA GLY A 44 9.44 -7.44 -3.42
C GLY A 44 10.94 -7.19 -3.67
N ILE A 45 11.61 -6.57 -2.70
CA ILE A 45 13.04 -6.27 -2.76
C ILE A 45 13.82 -7.48 -2.24
N THR A 46 14.92 -7.80 -2.90
CA THR A 46 15.86 -8.86 -2.48
C THR A 46 16.92 -8.34 -1.52
N ALA A 47 17.61 -9.22 -0.79
CA ALA A 47 18.68 -8.81 0.13
C ALA A 47 19.80 -8.04 -0.60
N ASP A 48 20.18 -8.50 -1.79
CA ASP A 48 21.21 -7.86 -2.63
C ASP A 48 20.81 -6.43 -3.04
N GLU A 49 19.53 -6.20 -3.34
CA GLU A 49 19.02 -4.87 -3.66
C GLU A 49 19.01 -3.95 -2.43
N ILE A 50 18.79 -4.48 -1.23
CA ILE A 50 18.87 -3.71 0.02
C ILE A 50 20.30 -3.26 0.28
N GLU A 51 21.30 -4.13 0.05
CA GLU A 51 22.71 -3.75 0.16
C GLU A 51 23.08 -2.64 -0.84
N LEU A 52 22.60 -2.73 -2.08
CA LEU A 52 22.79 -1.68 -3.09
C LEU A 52 22.14 -0.35 -2.66
N ILE A 53 20.94 -0.37 -2.11
CA ILE A 53 20.25 0.82 -1.61
C ILE A 53 21.04 1.45 -0.45
N ASN A 54 21.50 0.64 0.51
CA ASN A 54 22.33 1.11 1.63
C ASN A 54 23.64 1.75 1.15
N LYS A 55 24.28 1.15 0.13
CA LYS A 55 25.49 1.72 -0.48
C LYS A 55 25.21 3.07 -1.14
N LEU A 56 24.12 3.19 -1.89
CA LEU A 56 23.71 4.45 -2.54
C LEU A 56 23.35 5.55 -1.52
N TYR A 57 22.81 5.15 -0.37
CA TYR A 57 22.58 6.06 0.75
C TYR A 57 23.90 6.58 1.33
N ALA A 58 24.86 5.69 1.59
CA ALA A 58 26.19 6.07 2.08
C ALA A 58 26.95 6.98 1.09
N GLU A 59 26.76 6.75 -0.22
CA GLU A 59 27.30 7.60 -1.29
C GLU A 59 26.57 8.95 -1.46
N ASN A 60 25.58 9.27 -0.61
CA ASN A 60 24.74 10.48 -0.70
C ASN A 60 24.03 10.66 -2.06
N LYS A 61 23.84 9.58 -2.82
CA LYS A 61 23.12 9.61 -4.11
C LYS A 61 21.60 9.60 -3.94
N LEU A 62 21.10 9.29 -2.74
CA LEU A 62 19.67 9.34 -2.40
C LEU A 62 19.32 10.67 -1.72
N LYS A 63 18.25 11.33 -2.19
CA LYS A 63 17.78 12.63 -1.66
C LYS A 63 17.18 12.54 -0.25
N SER A 64 16.86 11.34 0.23
CA SER A 64 16.10 11.11 1.47
C SER A 64 16.51 9.78 2.09
N ASN A 65 16.55 9.73 3.43
CA ASN A 65 16.70 8.48 4.20
C ASN A 65 15.37 7.73 4.37
N LEU A 66 14.28 8.29 3.86
CA LEU A 66 12.96 7.68 3.90
C LEU A 66 12.62 7.15 2.51
N ILE A 67 12.32 5.86 2.45
CA ILE A 67 11.87 5.17 1.25
C ILE A 67 10.40 4.79 1.43
N ARG A 68 9.59 5.01 0.40
CA ARG A 68 8.17 4.64 0.42
C ARG A 68 7.99 3.18 0.04
N ILE A 69 7.40 2.41 0.93
CA ILE A 69 6.94 1.05 0.65
C ILE A 69 5.42 1.00 0.42
N GLN A 70 5.00 0.08 -0.42
CA GLN A 70 3.61 -0.28 -0.66
C GLN A 70 3.16 -1.27 0.41
N GLN A 71 2.11 -0.93 1.14
CA GLN A 71 1.47 -1.83 2.10
C GLN A 71 0.31 -2.59 1.46
N THR A 72 0.15 -3.85 1.85
CA THR A 72 -0.99 -4.68 1.46
C THR A 72 -2.22 -4.27 2.26
N LEU A 73 -3.31 -3.96 1.56
CA LEU A 73 -4.60 -3.78 2.21
C LEU A 73 -5.23 -5.15 2.54
N PRO A 74 -5.68 -5.39 3.77
CA PRO A 74 -6.33 -6.65 4.13
C PRO A 74 -7.69 -6.73 3.42
N PHE A 75 -7.79 -7.56 2.38
CA PHE A 75 -9.01 -7.67 1.56
C PHE A 75 -10.19 -8.31 2.29
N ALA A 76 -9.92 -9.32 3.13
CA ALA A 76 -10.96 -10.16 3.73
C ALA A 76 -11.93 -9.39 4.65
N PRO A 77 -11.50 -8.48 5.54
CA PRO A 77 -12.41 -7.68 6.35
C PRO A 77 -13.36 -6.81 5.52
N PHE A 78 -12.87 -6.21 4.42
CA PHE A 78 -13.71 -5.38 3.56
C PHE A 78 -14.74 -6.20 2.79
N LEU A 79 -14.34 -7.37 2.27
CA LEU A 79 -15.27 -8.28 1.63
C LEU A 79 -16.34 -8.76 2.62
N PHE A 80 -15.91 -9.18 3.81
CA PHE A 80 -16.82 -9.63 4.86
C PHE A 80 -17.83 -8.54 5.24
N LEU A 81 -17.37 -7.30 5.42
CA LEU A 81 -18.24 -6.16 5.72
C LEU A 81 -19.26 -5.93 4.60
N GLY A 82 -18.83 -6.03 3.33
CA GLY A 82 -19.73 -5.91 2.18
C GLY A 82 -20.82 -6.99 2.18
N VAL A 83 -20.44 -8.25 2.41
CA VAL A 83 -21.40 -9.38 2.50
C VAL A 83 -22.34 -9.20 3.69
N LEU A 84 -21.81 -8.79 4.84
CA LEU A 84 -22.60 -8.50 6.03
C LEU A 84 -23.63 -7.40 5.74
N LEU A 85 -23.23 -6.32 5.07
CA LEU A 85 -24.13 -5.25 4.67
C LEU A 85 -25.23 -5.74 3.71
N THR A 86 -24.87 -6.57 2.73
CA THR A 86 -25.84 -7.19 1.81
C THR A 86 -26.84 -8.06 2.55
N TYR A 87 -26.39 -8.84 3.53
CA TYR A 87 -27.25 -9.67 4.36
C TYR A 87 -28.21 -8.83 5.21
N LEU A 88 -27.72 -7.78 5.90
CA LEU A 88 -28.57 -6.89 6.71
C LEU A 88 -29.61 -6.14 5.85
N CYS A 89 -29.25 -5.75 4.64
CA CYS A 89 -30.16 -5.03 3.75
C CYS A 89 -31.19 -5.94 3.07
N GLN A 90 -31.09 -7.27 3.18
CA GLN A 90 -31.93 -8.24 2.45
C GLN A 90 -32.06 -7.96 0.94
N GLY A 91 -31.06 -7.27 0.36
CA GLY A 91 -31.06 -6.82 -1.04
C GLY A 91 -31.59 -5.40 -1.31
N ASP A 92 -32.25 -4.73 -0.36
CA ASP A 92 -32.75 -3.35 -0.53
C ASP A 92 -32.04 -2.34 0.40
N LEU A 93 -30.96 -1.77 -0.11
CA LEU A 93 -30.20 -0.70 0.56
C LEU A 93 -31.04 0.55 0.83
N VAL A 94 -32.04 0.86 -0.01
CA VAL A 94 -32.82 2.10 0.06
C VAL A 94 -33.81 2.03 1.22
N VAL A 95 -34.43 0.87 1.44
CA VAL A 95 -35.31 0.63 2.59
C VAL A 95 -34.51 0.67 3.90
N PHE A 96 -33.33 0.05 3.93
CA PHE A 96 -32.44 0.12 5.10
C PHE A 96 -32.01 1.55 5.44
N LEU A 97 -31.58 2.33 4.44
CA LEU A 97 -31.24 3.75 4.61
C LEU A 97 -32.44 4.57 5.11
N LYS A 98 -33.65 4.33 4.57
CA LYS A 98 -34.88 4.97 5.04
C LYS A 98 -35.20 4.65 6.49
N ILE A 99 -34.94 3.42 6.96
CA ILE A 99 -35.14 3.02 8.35
C ILE A 99 -34.08 3.67 9.25
N LEU A 100 -32.82 3.66 8.82
CA LEU A 100 -31.69 4.19 9.58
C LEU A 100 -31.73 5.72 9.76
N PHE A 101 -32.19 6.47 8.75
CA PHE A 101 -32.35 7.93 8.83
C PHE A 101 -33.70 8.39 9.39
N LYS A 102 -34.62 7.45 9.68
CA LYS A 102 -35.94 7.75 10.27
C LYS A 102 -36.02 7.41 11.76
N SER A 103 -35.01 6.73 12.30
CA SER A 103 -34.75 6.58 13.75
C SER A 103 -33.89 7.73 14.25
#